data_AF-A0A352D436-F1
#
_entry.id   AF-A0A352D436-F1
#
_cell.length_a   1.000
_cell.length_b   1.000
_cell.length_c   1.000
_cell.angle_alpha   90.00
_cell.angle_beta   90.00
_cell.angle_gamma   90.00
#
_symmetry.space_group_name_H-M   'P 1'
#
loop_
_entity.id
_entity.type
_entity.pdbx_description
1 polymer ?
#
loop_
_entity_poly.entity_id
_entity_poly.type
_entity_poly.pdbx_seq_one_letter_code
_entity_poly.pdbx_strand_id
1 'polypeptide(L)'
;MEEKKAKKIYTLEEITFNPENLTMSVISCIPFVGLVLMFVEKKDLFVRYHSTQFAFFNLVYVLFIIPFIGPFLVGFLGLILVVIFILGLLKTSRGERFDVPFISPIALKLMGEIDYRMPQ
;
A
#
# COMPACT_ATOMS: atom_id res chain seq x y z
N MET A 1 9.80 4.33 -32.82
CA MET A 1 10.44 3.19 -32.11
C MET A 1 9.81 3.18 -30.73
N GLU A 2 8.86 2.28 -30.48
CA GLU A 2 8.33 2.10 -29.14
C GLU A 2 9.47 1.57 -28.27
N GLU A 3 9.99 2.42 -27.38
CA GLU A 3 10.83 1.93 -26.30
C GLU A 3 9.98 0.91 -25.53
N LYS A 4 10.28 -0.38 -25.70
CA LYS A 4 9.75 -1.44 -24.83
C LYS A 4 10.36 -1.20 -23.45
N LYS A 5 9.80 -0.26 -22.70
CA LYS A 5 10.22 0.07 -21.34
C LYS A 5 9.99 -1.19 -20.52
N ALA A 6 11.08 -1.86 -20.13
CA ALA A 6 10.97 -3.10 -19.38
C ALA A 6 10.21 -2.81 -18.08
N LYS A 7 9.21 -3.63 -17.76
CA LYS A 7 8.45 -3.49 -16.52
C LYS A 7 9.41 -3.64 -15.34
N LYS A 8 9.57 -2.59 -14.53
CA LYS A 8 10.41 -2.65 -13.33
C LYS A 8 9.83 -3.69 -12.37
N ILE A 9 10.67 -4.61 -11.91
CA ILE A 9 10.33 -5.60 -10.89
C ILE A 9 10.87 -5.05 -9.57
N TYR A 10 9.97 -4.62 -8.69
CA TYR A 10 10.32 -4.21 -7.34
C TYR A 10 10.49 -5.43 -6.45
N THR A 11 11.49 -5.40 -5.59
CA THR A 11 11.71 -6.43 -4.57
C THR A 11 11.70 -5.82 -3.17
N LEU A 12 11.55 -6.66 -2.16
CA LEU A 12 11.51 -6.20 -0.78
C LEU A 12 12.86 -5.62 -0.33
N GLU A 13 13.98 -6.05 -0.92
CA GLU A 13 15.31 -5.54 -0.55
C GLU A 13 15.49 -4.06 -0.93
N GLU A 14 14.78 -3.58 -1.96
CA GLU A 14 14.80 -2.16 -2.37
C GLU A 14 13.99 -1.25 -1.43
N ILE A 15 13.11 -1.81 -0.60
CA ILE A 15 12.22 -1.05 0.26
C ILE A 15 12.90 -0.82 1.61
N THR A 16 13.67 0.26 1.67
CA THR A 16 14.43 0.68 2.84
C THR A 16 13.81 1.90 3.49
N PHE A 17 13.77 1.93 4.83
CA PHE A 17 13.22 3.05 5.57
C PHE A 17 14.07 4.32 5.38
N ASN A 18 13.40 5.44 5.16
CA ASN A 18 14.00 6.76 5.07
C ASN A 18 13.49 7.66 6.22
N PRO A 19 14.36 8.07 7.17
CA PRO A 19 13.95 8.87 8.32
C PRO A 19 13.47 10.28 7.93
N GLU A 20 13.94 10.84 6.81
CA GLU A 20 13.53 12.17 6.35
C GLU A 20 12.04 12.23 6.00
N ASN A 21 11.48 11.10 5.57
CA ASN A 21 10.09 10.96 5.15
C ASN A 21 9.26 10.13 6.14
N LEU A 22 9.63 10.10 7.43
CA LEU A 22 8.90 9.35 8.46
C LEU A 22 7.42 9.74 8.49
N THR A 23 7.11 11.03 8.49
CA THR A 23 5.72 11.51 8.52
C THR A 23 4.93 11.00 7.31
N MET A 24 5.51 11.12 6.11
CA MET A 24 4.90 10.62 4.87
C MET A 24 4.70 9.11 4.93
N SER A 25 5.65 8.38 5.53
CA SER A 25 5.58 6.94 5.70
C SER A 25 4.39 6.57 6.58
N VAL A 26 4.22 7.21 7.74
CA VAL A 26 3.11 6.91 8.65
C VAL A 26 1.75 7.24 8.02
N ILE A 27 1.61 8.41 7.39
CA ILE A 27 0.33 8.79 6.77
C ILE A 27 0.02 7.96 5.52
N SER A 28 1.03 7.35 4.87
CA SER A 28 0.82 6.45 3.73
C SER A 28 -0.01 5.22 4.10
N CYS A 29 -0.02 4.83 5.37
CA CYS A 29 -0.86 3.74 5.87
C CYS A 29 -2.35 4.10 5.92
N ILE A 30 -2.71 5.40 5.89
CA ILE A 30 -4.11 5.83 5.85
C ILE A 30 -4.67 5.51 4.46
N PRO A 31 -5.71 4.67 4.31
CA PRO A 31 -6.06 4.10 3.01
C PRO A 31 -6.30 5.11 1.88
N PHE A 32 -7.02 6.19 2.14
CA PHE A 32 -7.29 7.21 1.13
C PHE A 32 -6.03 8.01 0.75
N VAL A 33 -5.19 8.34 1.75
CA VAL A 33 -3.90 9.02 1.53
C VAL A 33 -2.95 8.09 0.77
N GLY A 34 -2.91 6.81 1.15
CA GLY A 34 -2.16 5.77 0.47
C GLY A 34 -2.57 5.61 -0.99
N LEU A 35 -3.86 5.71 -1.31
CA LEU A 35 -4.31 5.68 -2.70
C LEU A 35 -3.68 6.80 -3.54
N VAL A 36 -3.62 8.02 -3.00
CA VAL A 36 -3.00 9.17 -3.68
C VAL A 36 -1.48 9.00 -3.76
N LEU A 37 -0.84 8.67 -2.64
CA LEU A 37 0.62 8.53 -2.57
C LEU A 37 1.16 7.38 -3.42
N MET A 38 0.39 6.32 -3.64
CA MET A 38 0.77 5.24 -4.57
C MET A 38 1.08 5.76 -5.99
N PHE A 39 0.38 6.81 -6.43
CA PHE A 39 0.59 7.44 -7.72
C PHE A 39 1.56 8.62 -7.68
N VAL A 40 1.53 9.41 -6.61
CA VAL A 40 2.33 10.66 -6.48
C VAL A 40 3.75 10.38 -6.01
N GLU A 41 3.92 9.51 -5.01
CA GLU A 41 5.23 9.21 -4.45
C GLU A 41 5.95 8.21 -5.37
N LYS A 42 7.18 8.56 -5.76
CA LYS A 42 8.02 7.78 -6.68
C LYS A 42 9.46 7.64 -6.21
N LYS A 43 9.91 8.56 -5.35
CA LYS A 43 11.29 8.64 -4.87
C LYS A 43 11.47 7.72 -3.68
N ASP A 44 10.54 7.82 -2.73
CA ASP A 44 10.59 7.04 -1.51
C ASP A 44 9.84 5.72 -1.66
N LEU A 45 10.58 4.63 -1.89
CA LEU A 45 9.99 3.31 -2.08
C LEU A 45 9.32 2.78 -0.81
N PHE A 46 9.70 3.24 0.38
CA PHE A 46 9.10 2.82 1.65
C PHE A 46 7.73 3.45 1.84
N VAL A 47 7.60 4.76 1.59
CA VAL A 47 6.31 5.47 1.56
C VAL A 47 5.43 4.88 0.46
N ARG A 48 5.99 4.67 -0.73
CA ARG A 48 5.25 4.15 -1.89
C ARG A 48 4.76 2.72 -1.68
N TYR A 49 5.55 1.88 -1.02
CA TYR A 49 5.18 0.51 -0.72
C TYR A 49 4.01 0.44 0.28
N HIS A 50 4.11 1.15 1.41
CA HIS A 50 3.03 1.17 2.41
C HIS A 50 1.77 1.80 1.83
N SER A 51 1.87 2.91 1.09
CA SER A 51 0.73 3.51 0.38
C SER A 51 0.05 2.52 -0.58
N THR A 52 0.82 1.80 -1.40
CA THR A 52 0.28 0.79 -2.31
C THR A 52 -0.42 -0.35 -1.55
N GLN A 53 0.16 -0.82 -0.44
CA GLN A 53 -0.42 -1.87 0.39
C GLN A 53 -1.73 -1.43 1.06
N PHE A 54 -1.75 -0.24 1.66
CA PHE A 54 -2.92 0.29 2.37
C PHE A 54 -3.99 0.86 1.44
N ALA A 55 -3.64 1.22 0.20
CA ALA A 55 -4.63 1.58 -0.83
C ALA A 55 -5.64 0.44 -1.08
N PHE A 56 -5.24 -0.83 -0.92
CA PHE A 56 -6.15 -1.98 -1.05
C PHE A 56 -7.30 -1.96 -0.05
N PHE A 57 -7.13 -1.32 1.12
CA PHE A 57 -8.20 -1.24 2.11
C PHE A 57 -9.41 -0.45 1.58
N ASN A 58 -9.21 0.48 0.64
CA ASN A 58 -10.32 1.18 -0.02
C ASN A 58 -11.27 0.21 -0.75
N LEU A 59 -10.74 -0.85 -1.37
CA LEU A 59 -11.57 -1.86 -2.03
C LEU A 59 -12.44 -2.59 -1.02
N VAL A 60 -11.90 -2.89 0.16
CA VAL A 60 -12.64 -3.56 1.23
C VAL A 60 -13.72 -2.64 1.81
N TYR A 61 -13.43 -1.34 1.95
CA TYR A 61 -14.45 -0.37 2.38
C TYR A 61 -15.63 -0.27 1.41
N VAL A 62 -15.39 -0.37 0.10
CA VAL A 62 -16.47 -0.41 -0.90
C VAL A 62 -17.37 -1.64 -0.71
N LEU A 63 -16.79 -2.80 -0.37
CA LEU A 63 -17.56 -4.02 -0.10
C LEU A 63 -18.45 -3.91 1.15
N PHE A 64 -18.03 -3.12 2.15
CA PHE A 64 -18.84 -2.89 3.36
C PHE A 64 -20.09 -2.04 3.13
N ILE A 65 -20.14 -1.26 2.05
CA ILE A 65 -21.30 -0.42 1.70
C ILE A 65 -22.42 -1.24 1.06
N ILE A 66 -22.13 -2.44 0.55
CA ILE A 66 -23.12 -3.28 -0.13
C ILE A 66 -24.11 -3.85 0.91
N PRO A 67 -25.43 -3.59 0.77
CA PRO A 67 -26.43 -4.12 1.68
C PRO A 67 -26.40 -5.66 1.68
N PHE A 68 -26.69 -6.27 2.84
CA PHE A 68 -26.63 -7.72 3.12
C PHE A 68 -25.22 -8.36 3.13
N ILE A 69 -24.28 -7.92 2.28
CA ILE A 69 -22.90 -8.42 2.25
C ILE A 69 -22.05 -7.73 3.32
N GLY A 70 -22.17 -6.41 3.44
CA GLY A 70 -21.39 -5.60 4.37
C GLY A 70 -21.49 -6.07 5.82
N PRO A 71 -22.70 -6.20 6.41
CA PRO A 71 -22.86 -6.61 7.81
C PRO A 71 -22.25 -7.98 8.15
N PHE A 72 -22.24 -8.92 7.20
CA PHE A 72 -21.62 -10.24 7.37
C PHE A 72 -20.08 -10.16 7.38
N LEU A 73 -19.51 -9.28 6.56
CA LEU A 73 -18.06 -9.04 6.49
C LEU A 73 -17.54 -8.15 7.64
N VAL A 74 -18.38 -7.28 8.21
CA VAL A 74 -17.97 -6.32 9.27
C VAL A 74 -17.56 -7.01 10.58
N GLY A 75 -17.94 -8.27 10.81
CA GLY A 75 -17.57 -9.04 12.00
C GLY A 75 -16.06 -9.32 12.12
N PHE A 76 -15.67 -10.59 12.03
CA PHE A 76 -14.28 -10.99 12.29
C PHE A 76 -13.27 -10.39 11.31
N LEU A 77 -13.66 -10.23 10.03
CA LEU A 77 -12.78 -9.65 9.01
C LEU A 77 -12.53 -8.15 9.25
N GLY A 78 -13.54 -7.40 9.67
CA GLY A 78 -13.39 -5.99 10.07
C GLY A 78 -12.36 -5.83 11.19
N LEU A 79 -12.42 -6.69 12.22
CA LEU A 79 -11.46 -6.69 13.31
C LEU A 79 -10.03 -7.00 12.84
N ILE A 80 -9.84 -8.02 11.99
CA ILE A 80 -8.52 -8.35 11.43
C ILE A 80 -7.93 -7.16 10.67
N LEU A 81 -8.74 -6.49 9.85
CA LEU A 81 -8.28 -5.34 9.07
C LEU A 81 -7.86 -4.18 9.97
N VAL A 82 -8.62 -3.89 11.04
CA VAL A 82 -8.25 -2.88 12.02
C VAL A 82 -6.93 -3.24 12.71
N VAL A 83 -6.72 -4.51 13.06
CA VAL A 83 -5.45 -4.97 13.65
C VAL A 83 -4.29 -4.77 12.67
N ILE A 84 -4.43 -5.18 11.41
CA ILE A 84 -3.42 -4.99 10.36
C ILE A 84 -3.13 -3.49 10.17
N PHE A 85 -4.15 -2.64 10.17
CA PHE A 85 -4.02 -1.19 10.06
C PHE A 85 -3.22 -0.59 11.22
N ILE A 86 -3.56 -0.94 12.45
CA ILE A 86 -2.84 -0.46 13.64
C ILE A 86 -1.39 -0.96 13.63
N LEU A 87 -1.15 -2.23 13.30
CA LEU A 87 0.21 -2.79 13.20
C LEU A 87 1.04 -2.07 12.13
N GLY A 88 0.43 -1.73 11.00
CA GLY A 88 1.05 -0.89 9.97
C GLY A 88 1.51 0.45 10.53
N LEU A 89 0.58 1.21 11.12
CA LEU A 89 0.90 2.51 11.72
C LEU A 89 2.03 2.40 12.76
N LEU A 90 1.95 1.43 13.67
CA LEU A 90 2.94 1.24 14.72
C LEU A 90 4.32 0.88 14.18
N LYS A 91 4.41 -0.10 13.27
CA LYS A 91 5.69 -0.50 12.67
C LYS A 91 6.30 0.61 11.83
N THR A 92 5.51 1.22 10.97
CA THR A 92 5.95 2.33 10.12
C THR A 92 6.40 3.53 10.97
N SER A 93 5.73 3.81 12.10
CA SER A 93 6.17 4.87 13.03
C SER A 93 7.53 4.60 13.70
N ARG A 94 7.95 3.34 13.75
CA ARG A 94 9.26 2.90 14.26
C ARG A 94 10.32 2.78 13.14
N GLY A 95 9.95 3.10 11.90
CA GLY A 95 10.80 2.87 10.73
C GLY A 95 10.92 1.39 10.34
N GLU A 96 10.05 0.53 10.87
CA GLU A 96 10.01 -0.89 10.52
C GLU A 96 9.07 -1.10 9.33
N ARG A 97 9.51 -1.89 8.35
CA ARG A 97 8.65 -2.29 7.24
C ARG A 97 7.61 -3.30 7.72
N PHE A 98 6.35 -3.08 7.36
CA PHE A 98 5.29 -4.03 7.65
C PHE A 98 4.86 -4.80 6.39
N ASP A 99 5.36 -6.04 6.29
CA ASP A 99 5.06 -6.92 5.17
C ASP A 99 3.86 -7.81 5.48
N VAL A 100 2.76 -7.63 4.74
CA VAL A 100 1.57 -8.49 4.82
C VAL A 100 1.69 -9.57 3.72
N PRO A 101 1.88 -10.86 4.07
CA PRO A 101 2.32 -11.91 3.13
C PRO A 101 1.56 -11.98 1.79
N PHE A 102 0.25 -11.73 1.80
CA PHE A 102 -0.58 -11.78 0.59
C PHE A 102 -0.69 -10.43 -0.13
N ILE A 103 -0.53 -9.31 0.57
CA ILE A 103 -0.69 -7.96 -0.02
C ILE A 103 0.65 -7.43 -0.53
N SER A 104 1.76 -7.70 0.17
CA SER A 104 3.10 -7.26 -0.20
C SER A 104 3.49 -7.62 -1.64
N PRO A 105 3.35 -8.88 -2.11
CA PRO A 105 3.71 -9.22 -3.49
C PRO A 105 2.81 -8.51 -4.52
N ILE A 106 1.53 -8.30 -4.18
CA ILE A 106 0.58 -7.59 -5.04
C ILE A 106 0.97 -6.10 -5.12
N ALA A 107 1.36 -5.50 -3.99
CA ALA A 107 1.83 -4.12 -3.94
C ALA A 107 3.06 -3.91 -4.82
N LEU A 108 4.08 -4.76 -4.71
CA LEU A 108 5.28 -4.70 -5.56
C LEU A 108 4.95 -4.80 -7.06
N LYS A 109 4.08 -5.78 -7.40
CA LYS A 109 3.65 -5.98 -8.78
C LYS A 109 2.86 -4.78 -9.31
N LEU A 110 2.03 -4.18 -8.48
CA LEU A 110 1.22 -3.01 -8.82
C LEU A 110 2.08 -1.76 -8.98
N MET A 111 3.08 -1.55 -8.13
CA MET A 111 4.07 -0.47 -8.30
C MET A 111 4.75 -0.55 -9.67
N GLY A 112 5.23 -1.74 -10.05
CA GLY A 112 5.85 -1.96 -11.36
C GLY A 112 4.89 -1.79 -12.54
N GLU A 113 3.62 -2.17 -12.37
CA GLU A 113 2.58 -1.97 -13.38
C GLU A 113 2.24 -0.48 -13.58
N ILE A 114 2.14 0.26 -12.47
CA ILE A 114 1.86 1.70 -12.49
C ILE A 114 2.97 2.44 -13.23
N ASP A 115 4.24 2.12 -12.98
CA ASP A 115 5.35 2.82 -13.66
C ASP A 115 5.50 2.42 -15.13
N TYR A 116 5.07 1.22 -15.48
CA TYR A 116 5.01 0.79 -16.87
C TYR A 116 3.91 1.53 -17.64
N ARG A 117 2.72 1.68 -17.05
CA ARG A 117 1.56 2.31 -17.72
C ARG A 117 1.54 3.83 -17.66
N MET A 118 2.11 4.41 -16.62
CA MET A 118 2.22 5.86 -16.43
C MET A 118 3.70 6.24 -16.38
N PRO A 119 4.41 6.17 -17.52
CA PRO A 119 5.76 6.68 -17.60
C PRO A 119 5.70 8.20 -17.40
N GLN A 120 6.37 8.66 -16.35
CA GLN A 120 6.64 10.07 -16.08
C GLN A 120 8.06 10.38 -16.55
#